data_AF-A0A0L7L0E7-F1
#
_entry.id   AF-A0A0L7L0E7-F1
#
_cell.length_a   1.000
_cell.length_b   1.000
_cell.length_c   1.000
_cell.angle_alpha   90.00
_cell.angle_beta   90.00
_cell.angle_gamma   90.00
#
_symmetry.space_group_name_H-M   'P 1'
#
loop_
_entity.id
_entity.type
_entity.pdbx_description
1 polymer ?
#
loop_
_entity_poly.entity_id
_entity_poly.type
_entity_poly.pdbx_seq_one_letter_code
_entity_poly.pdbx_strand_id
1 'polypeptide(L)'
;MNSKAYWILAAALLVAVAANSIYQGEEFDEEEFDEEEFDDEKQIGEHNERKGKIREYGLNIVRFANTECSTSNTMNGTCLARRECNNLNGTITGTCASRRGRCCIVSQPDGDGNCLTDSITVTGGNTVVPTLCGDLTGQTIFVDFNGNTAITVTVTATLATTFSRRWNVKLTQLGCDCPGVAPNGCLQYYTGITGTIPSFNYGTAANTALSASLVTGTRQIVNLNYGICIRMEAGYCAIQYAQA
;
A
#
# COMPACT_ATOMS: atom_id res chain seq x y z
N MET A 1 1.26 -39.88 -63.04
CA MET A 1 1.01 -40.11 -61.59
C MET A 1 1.99 -39.27 -60.81
N ASN A 2 1.55 -38.16 -60.21
CA ASN A 2 2.40 -37.21 -59.50
C ASN A 2 1.84 -36.87 -58.10
N SER A 3 2.73 -36.93 -57.11
CA SER A 3 2.58 -36.97 -55.64
C SER A 3 2.03 -35.69 -54.96
N LYS A 4 1.10 -34.94 -55.58
CA LYS A 4 0.57 -33.70 -54.97
C LYS A 4 -0.94 -33.71 -54.67
N ALA A 5 -1.65 -34.79 -54.99
CA ALA A 5 -3.09 -34.90 -54.78
C ALA A 5 -3.50 -35.48 -53.40
N TYR A 6 -2.57 -36.07 -52.64
CA TYR A 6 -2.89 -36.76 -51.38
C TYR A 6 -3.10 -35.83 -50.18
N TRP A 7 -2.57 -34.60 -50.20
CA TRP A 7 -2.68 -33.67 -49.07
C TRP A 7 -3.96 -32.83 -49.07
N ILE A 8 -4.66 -32.73 -50.20
CA ILE A 8 -5.90 -31.94 -50.30
C ILE A 8 -7.13 -32.77 -49.91
N LEU A 9 -7.08 -34.10 -50.04
CA LEU A 9 -8.17 -34.99 -49.64
C LEU A 9 -8.26 -35.24 -48.11
N ALA A 10 -7.18 -35.02 -47.36
CA ALA A 10 -7.17 -35.17 -45.91
C ALA A 10 -7.76 -33.96 -45.15
N ALA A 11 -7.79 -32.77 -45.76
CA ALA A 11 -8.33 -31.56 -45.14
C ALA A 11 -9.86 -31.43 -45.30
N ALA A 12 -10.47 -32.20 -46.20
CA ALA A 12 -11.92 -32.18 -46.45
C ALA A 12 -12.73 -33.14 -45.55
N LEU A 13 -12.08 -33.93 -44.68
CA LEU A 13 -12.75 -34.90 -43.80
C LEU A 13 -12.98 -34.37 -42.35
N LEU A 14 -12.64 -33.12 -42.05
CA LEU A 14 -12.88 -32.50 -40.73
C LEU A 14 -13.87 -31.33 -40.75
N VAL A 15 -14.61 -31.19 -41.86
CA VAL A 15 -15.76 -30.27 -41.92
C VAL A 15 -16.97 -31.08 -42.42
N ALA A 16 -17.65 -31.78 -41.50
CA ALA A 16 -19.11 -32.05 -41.51
C ALA A 16 -19.47 -33.31 -40.69
N VAL A 17 -19.55 -33.16 -39.37
CA VAL A 17 -20.61 -33.77 -38.56
C VAL A 17 -20.99 -32.68 -37.56
N ALA A 18 -21.86 -31.76 -37.98
CA ALA A 18 -23.31 -31.83 -37.86
C ALA A 18 -23.75 -30.96 -36.66
N ALA A 19 -24.34 -29.83 -37.03
CA ALA A 19 -25.12 -28.97 -36.15
C ALA A 19 -26.19 -29.80 -35.42
N ASN A 20 -26.35 -29.54 -34.12
CA ASN A 20 -27.64 -29.39 -33.43
C ASN A 20 -27.39 -29.07 -31.94
N SER A 21 -28.40 -28.47 -31.29
CA SER A 21 -28.49 -27.98 -29.90
C SER A 21 -27.68 -26.69 -29.60
N ILE A 22 -28.28 -25.50 -29.71
CA ILE A 22 -29.13 -24.81 -28.72
C ILE A 22 -28.37 -24.61 -27.40
N TYR A 23 -27.77 -23.43 -27.25
CA TYR A 23 -27.36 -22.88 -25.96
C TYR A 23 -28.63 -22.56 -25.16
N GLN A 24 -29.00 -23.48 -24.27
CA GLN A 24 -29.95 -23.24 -23.19
C GLN A 24 -29.12 -23.05 -21.91
N GLY A 25 -29.49 -22.03 -21.13
CA GLY A 25 -28.80 -21.68 -19.90
C GLY A 25 -28.74 -22.86 -18.93
N GLU A 26 -27.59 -23.01 -18.28
CA GLU A 26 -27.50 -23.83 -17.08
C GLU A 26 -27.76 -22.95 -15.86
N GLU A 27 -28.69 -23.48 -15.09
CA GLU A 27 -29.29 -23.00 -13.87
C GLU A 27 -28.22 -22.88 -12.77
N PHE A 28 -28.44 -21.89 -11.90
CA PHE A 28 -27.85 -21.82 -10.58
C PHE A 28 -28.27 -23.06 -9.80
N ASP A 29 -27.34 -23.96 -9.49
CA ASP A 29 -27.53 -24.89 -8.38
C ASP A 29 -26.88 -24.26 -7.14
N GLU A 30 -27.72 -23.97 -6.16
CA GLU A 30 -27.37 -23.51 -4.81
C GLU A 30 -26.48 -24.57 -4.15
N GLU A 31 -25.23 -24.22 -3.80
CA GLU A 31 -24.47 -25.04 -2.86
C GLU A 31 -25.09 -24.87 -1.46
N GLU A 32 -25.76 -25.94 -1.05
CA GLU A 32 -26.31 -26.23 0.26
C GLU A 32 -25.23 -26.06 1.34
N PHE A 33 -25.45 -25.09 2.23
CA PHE A 33 -24.56 -24.80 3.36
C PHE A 33 -25.02 -25.65 4.54
N ASP A 34 -24.50 -26.88 4.65
CA ASP A 34 -24.77 -27.74 5.81
C ASP A 34 -24.08 -27.16 7.05
N GLU A 35 -24.90 -26.69 7.99
CA GLU A 35 -24.50 -26.35 9.35
C GLU A 35 -24.16 -27.65 10.11
N GLU A 36 -22.88 -28.05 10.11
CA GLU A 36 -22.42 -29.07 11.05
C GLU A 36 -22.28 -28.48 12.47
N GLU A 37 -23.31 -28.77 13.26
CA GLU A 37 -23.37 -28.66 14.72
C GLU A 37 -22.21 -29.47 15.35
N PHE A 38 -21.23 -28.76 15.94
CA PHE A 38 -20.09 -29.40 16.59
C PHE A 38 -20.43 -29.70 18.06
N ASP A 39 -20.90 -30.93 18.29
CA ASP A 39 -21.14 -31.49 19.61
C ASP A 39 -19.81 -31.68 20.39
N ASP A 40 -19.68 -30.95 21.49
CA ASP A 40 -18.68 -31.17 22.52
C ASP A 40 -19.00 -32.44 23.32
N GLU A 41 -18.41 -33.60 22.98
CA GLU A 41 -17.95 -34.55 24.01
C GLU A 41 -16.98 -35.65 23.51
N LYS A 42 -15.70 -35.44 23.85
CA LYS A 42 -14.80 -36.40 24.52
C LYS A 42 -14.50 -37.75 23.85
N GLN A 43 -13.30 -37.87 23.28
CA GLN A 43 -12.38 -38.97 23.63
C GLN A 43 -10.90 -38.51 23.67
N ILE A 44 -10.27 -38.83 24.81
CA ILE A 44 -8.88 -38.58 25.15
C ILE A 44 -8.03 -39.61 24.42
N GLY A 45 -7.30 -39.18 23.38
CA GLY A 45 -6.25 -39.95 22.72
C GLY A 45 -4.89 -39.32 23.01
N GLU A 46 -3.95 -40.10 23.54
CA GLU A 46 -2.58 -39.73 23.85
C GLU A 46 -1.82 -39.26 22.59
N HIS A 47 -1.94 -37.98 22.25
CA HIS A 47 -0.96 -37.32 21.41
C HIS A 47 0.12 -36.75 22.30
N ASN A 48 1.32 -37.30 22.17
CA ASN A 48 2.55 -36.83 22.79
C ASN A 48 2.62 -35.30 22.76
N GLU A 49 2.33 -34.68 23.92
CA GLU A 49 2.68 -33.30 24.18
C GLU A 49 4.17 -33.18 23.91
N ARG A 50 4.54 -32.55 22.80
CA ARG A 50 5.80 -31.82 22.79
C ARG A 50 5.63 -30.77 23.86
N LYS A 51 6.13 -31.04 25.07
CA LYS A 51 6.36 -30.05 26.11
C LYS A 51 7.34 -29.04 25.55
N GLY A 52 6.83 -28.13 24.73
CA GLY A 52 7.43 -26.85 24.46
C GLY A 52 7.45 -26.14 25.79
N LYS A 53 8.56 -26.29 26.52
CA LYS A 53 8.89 -25.39 27.62
C LYS A 53 8.97 -24.00 27.00
N ILE A 54 7.87 -23.25 27.08
CA ILE A 54 7.93 -21.81 27.26
C ILE A 54 8.65 -21.62 28.60
N ARG A 55 9.98 -21.72 28.56
CA ARG A 55 10.80 -21.04 29.55
C ARG A 55 10.39 -19.58 29.39
N GLU A 56 9.87 -19.01 30.46
CA GLU A 56 9.71 -17.57 30.64
C GLU A 56 11.10 -16.91 30.59
N TYR A 57 11.72 -16.89 29.41
CA TYR A 57 12.70 -15.88 29.10
C TYR A 57 11.88 -14.62 28.93
N GLY A 58 11.77 -13.82 30.00
CA GLY A 58 11.01 -12.59 30.01
C GLY A 58 11.18 -11.84 28.68
N LEU A 59 10.07 -11.68 27.95
CA LEU A 59 9.99 -10.87 26.74
C LEU A 59 10.26 -9.42 27.15
N ASN A 60 11.53 -9.05 27.28
CA ASN A 60 11.94 -7.68 27.48
C ASN A 60 11.73 -6.93 26.16
N ILE A 61 10.54 -6.36 26.00
CA ILE A 61 10.24 -5.41 24.92
C ILE A 61 11.03 -4.14 25.24
N VAL A 62 12.22 -4.03 24.65
CA VAL A 62 13.04 -2.82 24.78
C VAL A 62 12.45 -1.74 23.88
N ARG A 63 11.77 -0.77 24.49
CA ARG A 63 11.39 0.49 23.84
C ARG A 63 12.44 1.54 24.14
N PHE A 64 12.84 2.29 23.13
CA PHE A 64 13.70 3.45 23.25
C PHE A 64 13.02 4.62 22.54
N ALA A 65 13.30 5.85 22.97
CA ALA A 65 12.76 7.03 22.31
C ALA A 65 13.33 7.16 20.89
N ASN A 66 12.50 7.60 19.95
CA ASN A 66 12.93 7.90 18.59
C ASN A 66 13.81 9.15 18.64
N THR A 67 15.12 8.98 18.56
CA THR A 67 16.11 10.06 18.54
C THR A 67 16.72 10.18 17.15
N GLU A 68 17.21 11.36 16.77
CA GLU A 68 18.04 11.49 15.58
C GLU A 68 19.32 10.65 15.69
N CYS A 69 19.85 10.21 14.55
CA CYS A 69 21.10 9.48 14.46
C CYS A 69 21.84 9.86 13.17
N SER A 70 23.15 10.02 13.23
CA SER A 70 23.96 10.36 12.06
C SER A 70 24.34 9.10 11.28
N THR A 71 24.34 9.20 9.94
CA THR A 71 24.77 8.12 9.05
C THR A 71 26.16 8.37 8.49
N SER A 72 26.77 7.36 7.87
CA SER A 72 28.07 7.51 7.16
C SER A 72 28.01 8.45 5.96
N ASN A 73 26.81 8.82 5.48
CA ASN A 73 26.60 9.52 4.22
C ASN A 73 26.06 10.95 4.45
N THR A 74 26.43 11.61 5.56
CA THR A 74 26.06 13.01 5.90
C THR A 74 24.55 13.30 6.07
N MET A 75 23.68 12.31 5.89
CA MET A 75 22.26 12.41 6.22
C MET A 75 22.01 11.98 7.67
N ASN A 76 21.11 12.65 8.38
CA ASN A 76 20.60 12.16 9.65
C ASN A 76 19.40 11.24 9.41
N GLY A 77 19.37 10.11 10.09
CA GLY A 77 18.25 9.20 10.16
C GLY A 77 17.53 9.31 11.49
N THR A 78 16.48 8.49 11.65
CA THR A 78 15.80 8.31 12.93
C THR A 78 16.18 6.98 13.54
N CYS A 79 16.44 6.96 14.84
CA CYS A 79 16.71 5.75 15.58
C CYS A 79 15.42 4.97 15.79
N LEU A 80 15.22 3.91 15.02
CA LEU A 80 14.01 3.08 15.06
C LEU A 80 14.33 1.63 15.40
N ALA A 81 13.35 0.87 15.87
CA ALA A 81 13.50 -0.58 15.98
C ALA A 81 13.73 -1.17 14.58
N ARG A 82 14.51 -2.26 14.47
CA ARG A 82 14.77 -2.87 13.15
C ARG A 82 13.48 -3.24 12.42
N ARG A 83 12.50 -3.80 13.14
CA ARG A 83 11.18 -4.11 12.58
C ARG A 83 10.45 -2.85 12.13
N GLU A 84 10.48 -1.79 12.92
CA GLU A 84 9.83 -0.52 12.61
C GLU A 84 10.44 0.12 11.36
N CYS A 85 11.78 0.23 11.28
CA CYS A 85 12.46 0.71 10.08
C CYS A 85 12.12 -0.14 8.85
N ASN A 86 12.07 -1.47 8.99
CA ASN A 86 11.67 -2.37 7.91
C ASN A 86 10.20 -2.21 7.52
N ASN A 87 9.29 -1.96 8.48
CA ASN A 87 7.87 -1.73 8.22
C ASN A 87 7.64 -0.42 7.47
N LEU A 88 8.48 0.59 7.75
CA LEU A 88 8.54 1.85 6.99
C LEU A 88 9.32 1.71 5.67
N ASN A 89 9.78 0.50 5.32
CA ASN A 89 10.67 0.24 4.19
C ASN A 89 11.91 1.16 4.12
N GLY A 90 12.34 1.70 5.25
CA GLY A 90 13.49 2.58 5.34
C GLY A 90 14.81 1.83 5.17
N THR A 91 15.86 2.56 4.81
CA THR A 91 17.21 2.00 4.73
C THR A 91 17.88 2.08 6.09
N ILE A 92 18.39 0.94 6.57
CA ILE A 92 19.22 0.88 7.77
C ILE A 92 20.65 1.29 7.39
N THR A 93 21.09 2.42 7.90
CA THR A 93 22.40 3.02 7.62
C THR A 93 23.35 3.00 8.82
N GLY A 94 22.85 2.62 9.99
CA GLY A 94 23.65 2.57 11.21
C GLY A 94 22.93 1.92 12.40
N THR A 95 23.55 1.99 13.58
CA THR A 95 22.94 1.57 14.84
C THR A 95 22.93 2.72 15.82
N CYS A 96 21.95 2.74 16.71
CA CYS A 96 21.70 3.81 17.67
C CYS A 96 21.10 3.23 18.95
N ALA A 97 20.79 4.06 19.96
CA ALA A 97 20.25 3.62 21.26
C ALA A 97 21.07 2.46 21.89
N SER A 98 22.40 2.63 21.98
CA SER A 98 23.34 1.60 22.45
C SER A 98 23.22 0.28 21.67
N ARG A 99 23.16 0.37 20.34
CA ARG A 99 23.05 -0.76 19.38
C ARG A 99 21.72 -1.51 19.36
N ARG A 100 20.74 -1.05 20.13
CA ARG A 100 19.39 -1.65 20.16
C ARG A 100 18.51 -1.16 19.03
N GLY A 101 18.71 0.08 18.56
CA GLY A 101 18.04 0.64 17.40
C GLY A 101 18.85 0.51 16.11
N ARG A 102 18.20 0.89 15.01
CA ARG A 102 18.79 1.04 13.68
C ARG A 102 18.57 2.47 13.23
N CYS A 103 19.64 3.08 12.72
CA CYS A 103 19.53 4.38 12.10
C CYS A 103 18.83 4.20 10.76
N CYS A 104 17.60 4.67 10.68
CA CYS A 104 16.71 4.45 9.56
C CYS A 104 16.61 5.74 8.75
N ILE A 105 16.88 5.66 7.45
CA ILE A 105 16.63 6.76 6.51
C ILE A 105 15.42 6.41 5.65
N VAL A 106 14.52 7.37 5.52
CA VAL A 106 13.43 7.38 4.52
C VAL A 106 13.69 8.59 3.63
N SER A 107 13.47 8.47 2.33
CA SER A 107 13.70 9.56 1.37
C SER A 107 12.67 10.67 1.56
N GLN A 108 12.91 11.57 2.51
CA GLN A 108 12.07 12.73 2.79
C GLN A 108 12.19 13.77 1.65
N PRO A 109 11.21 14.69 1.50
CA PRO A 109 11.42 15.91 0.72
C PRO A 109 12.65 16.69 1.23
N ASP A 110 13.12 17.66 0.45
CA ASP A 110 14.12 18.62 0.95
C ASP A 110 13.57 19.45 2.13
N GLY A 111 14.41 20.31 2.71
CA GLY A 111 14.00 21.08 3.88
C GLY A 111 12.84 22.05 3.62
N ASP A 112 12.59 22.40 2.35
CA ASP A 112 11.50 23.27 1.91
C ASP A 112 10.24 22.48 1.46
N GLY A 113 10.28 21.14 1.51
CA GLY A 113 9.16 20.28 1.16
C GLY A 113 9.14 19.82 -0.30
N ASN A 114 10.18 20.07 -1.11
CA ASN A 114 10.24 19.64 -2.52
C ASN A 114 10.68 18.18 -2.66
N CYS A 115 10.01 17.45 -3.55
CA CYS A 115 10.30 16.06 -3.87
C CYS A 115 11.41 15.91 -4.93
N LEU A 116 12.64 16.30 -4.59
CA LEU A 116 13.78 16.33 -5.54
C LEU A 116 14.53 15.00 -5.66
N THR A 117 14.57 14.21 -4.59
CA THR A 117 15.35 12.96 -4.55
C THR A 117 14.56 11.82 -5.20
N ASP A 118 13.42 11.51 -4.61
CA ASP A 118 12.49 10.50 -5.13
C ASP A 118 11.10 11.10 -5.17
N SER A 119 10.31 10.72 -6.18
CA SER A 119 8.95 11.19 -6.34
C SER A 119 8.05 10.15 -6.98
N ILE A 120 6.79 10.13 -6.57
CA ILE A 120 5.72 9.43 -7.27
C ILE A 120 4.78 10.47 -7.89
N THR A 121 4.42 10.24 -9.15
CA THR A 121 3.47 11.06 -9.90
C THR A 121 2.41 10.17 -10.52
N VAL A 122 1.18 10.68 -10.60
CA VAL A 122 0.05 9.97 -11.20
C VAL A 122 -0.58 10.87 -12.25
N THR A 123 -0.70 10.38 -13.47
CA THR A 123 -1.23 11.13 -14.62
C THR A 123 -2.29 10.30 -15.36
N GLY A 124 -3.04 10.95 -16.26
CA GLY A 124 -4.06 10.28 -17.08
C GLY A 124 -5.44 10.11 -16.43
N GLY A 125 -5.61 10.49 -15.16
CA GLY A 125 -6.92 10.61 -14.51
C GLY A 125 -7.55 12.00 -14.68
N ASN A 126 -8.81 12.16 -14.25
CA ASN A 126 -9.46 13.47 -14.11
C ASN A 126 -8.99 14.21 -12.83
N THR A 127 -8.57 13.45 -11.82
CA THR A 127 -8.03 14.01 -10.57
C THR A 127 -6.61 14.51 -10.78
N VAL A 128 -6.33 15.75 -10.37
CA VAL A 128 -4.97 16.29 -10.34
C VAL A 128 -4.27 15.77 -9.08
N VAL A 129 -3.28 14.89 -9.27
CA VAL A 129 -2.47 14.36 -8.17
C VAL A 129 -1.17 15.17 -8.10
N PRO A 130 -0.88 15.86 -6.97
CA PRO A 130 0.39 16.55 -6.80
C PRO A 130 1.55 15.55 -6.74
N THR A 131 2.77 16.00 -7.01
CA THR A 131 3.97 15.17 -6.83
C THR A 131 4.14 14.80 -5.37
N LEU A 132 4.19 13.50 -5.07
CA LEU A 132 4.38 13.00 -3.70
C LEU A 132 5.76 12.39 -3.52
N CYS A 133 6.25 12.37 -2.28
CA CYS A 133 7.50 11.73 -1.88
C CYS A 133 7.48 11.45 -0.38
N GLY A 134 8.57 10.93 0.18
CA GLY A 134 8.61 10.57 1.58
C GLY A 134 7.95 9.22 1.87
N ASP A 135 7.34 9.15 3.05
CA ASP A 135 6.66 7.97 3.56
C ASP A 135 5.16 8.04 3.27
N LEU A 136 4.74 7.24 2.29
CA LEU A 136 3.33 7.11 1.92
C LEU A 136 2.73 5.79 2.41
N THR A 137 3.38 5.11 3.36
CA THR A 137 2.93 3.83 3.89
C THR A 137 1.54 3.96 4.53
N GLY A 138 0.63 3.08 4.15
CA GLY A 138 -0.74 3.06 4.67
C GLY A 138 -1.64 4.18 4.14
N GLN A 139 -1.15 5.04 3.24
CA GLN A 139 -1.93 6.11 2.63
C GLN A 139 -2.44 5.64 1.26
N THR A 140 -3.69 5.97 0.95
CA THR A 140 -4.34 5.60 -0.32
C THR A 140 -4.62 6.86 -1.13
N ILE A 141 -4.40 6.78 -2.44
CA ILE A 141 -4.64 7.84 -3.41
C ILE A 141 -5.83 7.44 -4.26
N PHE A 142 -6.89 8.25 -4.25
CA PHE A 142 -8.06 8.05 -5.10
C PHE A 142 -7.91 8.88 -6.37
N VAL A 143 -8.10 8.23 -7.53
CA VAL A 143 -7.95 8.86 -8.85
C VAL A 143 -9.16 8.52 -9.69
N ASP A 144 -9.87 9.55 -10.12
CA ASP A 144 -11.02 9.46 -11.00
C ASP A 144 -10.55 9.07 -12.41
N PHE A 145 -11.15 8.00 -12.95
CA PHE A 145 -10.89 7.57 -14.31
C PHE A 145 -11.81 8.33 -15.28
N ASN A 146 -11.23 9.00 -16.26
CA ASN A 146 -11.99 9.79 -17.25
C ASN A 146 -12.51 8.96 -18.44
N GLY A 147 -12.17 7.66 -18.53
CA GLY A 147 -12.58 6.79 -19.64
C GLY A 147 -11.71 6.88 -20.89
N ASN A 148 -10.84 7.88 -21.01
CA ASN A 148 -10.18 8.26 -22.27
C ASN A 148 -8.67 8.02 -22.25
N THR A 149 -8.04 8.09 -21.09
CA THR A 149 -6.59 7.96 -20.93
C THR A 149 -6.25 6.96 -19.84
N ALA A 150 -5.27 6.09 -20.10
CA ALA A 150 -4.77 5.17 -19.09
C ALA A 150 -4.14 5.94 -17.92
N ILE A 151 -4.48 5.55 -16.68
CA ILE A 151 -3.83 6.09 -15.49
C ILE A 151 -2.39 5.55 -15.46
N THR A 152 -1.42 6.47 -15.44
CA THR A 152 0.00 6.14 -15.40
C THR A 152 0.57 6.54 -14.05
N VAL A 153 1.10 5.57 -13.31
CA VAL A 153 1.82 5.79 -12.05
C VAL A 153 3.32 5.73 -12.35
N THR A 154 4.02 6.83 -12.13
CA THR A 154 5.46 6.94 -12.38
C THR A 154 6.20 7.16 -11.07
N VAL A 155 7.16 6.29 -10.78
CA VAL A 155 8.11 6.45 -9.68
C VAL A 155 9.45 6.87 -10.26
N THR A 156 9.92 8.05 -9.86
CA THR A 156 11.21 8.61 -10.26
C THR A 156 12.14 8.59 -9.06
N ALA A 157 13.38 8.15 -9.28
CA ALA A 157 14.42 8.12 -8.27
C ALA A 157 15.69 8.75 -8.84
N THR A 158 16.32 9.65 -8.09
CA THR A 158 17.58 10.27 -8.50
C THR A 158 18.76 9.31 -8.40
N LEU A 159 19.71 9.43 -9.32
CA LEU A 159 20.99 8.74 -9.25
C LEU A 159 22.02 9.50 -8.39
N ALA A 160 21.70 10.72 -7.95
CA ALA A 160 22.57 11.56 -7.14
C ALA A 160 22.79 11.04 -5.70
N THR A 161 21.98 10.07 -5.26
CA THR A 161 22.06 9.47 -3.92
C THR A 161 21.97 7.94 -4.03
N THR A 162 22.80 7.25 -3.25
CA THR A 162 22.89 5.78 -3.25
C THR A 162 22.44 5.21 -1.91
N PHE A 163 21.17 4.86 -1.82
CA PHE A 163 20.60 4.08 -0.73
C PHE A 163 19.58 3.07 -1.27
N SER A 164 19.16 2.12 -0.43
CA SER A 164 18.22 1.07 -0.86
C SER A 164 16.79 1.60 -0.91
N ARG A 165 16.20 1.67 -2.10
CA ARG A 165 14.80 2.09 -2.30
C ARG A 165 13.91 0.86 -2.42
N ARG A 166 12.72 0.91 -1.79
CA ARG A 166 11.70 -0.15 -1.90
C ARG A 166 10.32 0.50 -1.93
N TRP A 167 9.53 0.14 -2.94
CA TRP A 167 8.14 0.55 -3.07
C TRP A 167 7.27 -0.70 -3.20
N ASN A 168 6.18 -0.74 -2.44
CA ASN A 168 5.15 -1.77 -2.57
C ASN A 168 3.82 -1.05 -2.77
N VAL A 169 3.33 -1.07 -4.01
CA VAL A 169 2.14 -0.33 -4.42
C VAL A 169 1.07 -1.33 -4.82
N LYS A 170 -0.09 -1.28 -4.15
CA LYS A 170 -1.28 -2.04 -4.53
C LYS A 170 -2.18 -1.13 -5.36
N LEU A 171 -2.51 -1.56 -6.57
CA LEU A 171 -3.50 -0.89 -7.42
C LEU A 171 -4.81 -1.67 -7.36
N THR A 172 -5.93 -0.96 -7.29
CA THR A 172 -7.27 -1.57 -7.31
C THR A 172 -8.19 -0.65 -8.08
N GLN A 173 -8.86 -1.19 -9.09
CA GLN A 173 -9.87 -0.47 -9.84
C GLN A 173 -11.22 -0.68 -9.17
N LEU A 174 -11.93 0.41 -8.91
CA LEU A 174 -13.28 0.38 -8.35
C LEU A 174 -14.29 0.59 -9.48
N GLY A 175 -15.34 -0.23 -9.52
CA GLY A 175 -16.47 -0.01 -10.42
C GLY A 175 -17.32 1.17 -9.96
N CYS A 176 -18.11 1.74 -10.88
CA CYS A 176 -18.96 2.90 -10.59
C CYS A 176 -19.97 2.66 -9.46
N ASP A 177 -20.42 1.41 -9.31
CA ASP A 177 -21.44 1.02 -8.32
C ASP A 177 -20.84 0.52 -7.00
N CYS A 178 -19.51 0.62 -6.83
CA CYS A 178 -18.86 0.17 -5.60
C CYS A 178 -19.18 1.15 -4.43
N PRO A 179 -19.72 0.67 -3.28
CA PRO A 179 -20.03 1.52 -2.12
C PRO A 179 -18.83 2.24 -1.48
N GLY A 180 -17.61 1.82 -1.83
CA GLY A 180 -16.35 2.37 -1.36
C GLY A 180 -15.71 3.42 -2.28
N VAL A 181 -16.41 3.87 -3.32
CA VAL A 181 -15.90 4.90 -4.24
C VAL A 181 -15.82 6.25 -3.53
N ALA A 182 -14.67 6.90 -3.66
CA ALA A 182 -14.49 8.27 -3.22
C ALA A 182 -15.25 9.22 -4.17
N PRO A 183 -15.89 10.28 -3.67
CA PRO A 183 -16.49 11.29 -4.54
C PRO A 183 -15.45 11.94 -5.47
N ASN A 184 -15.92 12.52 -6.57
CA ASN A 184 -15.03 13.19 -7.53
C ASN A 184 -14.26 14.34 -6.86
N GLY A 185 -12.96 14.43 -7.15
CA GLY A 185 -12.07 15.47 -6.58
C GLY A 185 -11.51 15.16 -5.19
N CYS A 186 -11.85 14.00 -4.62
CA CYS A 186 -11.30 13.53 -3.35
C CYS A 186 -10.02 12.71 -3.60
N LEU A 187 -8.87 13.20 -3.16
CA LEU A 187 -7.61 12.47 -3.29
C LEU A 187 -7.36 11.52 -2.11
N GLN A 188 -7.87 11.89 -0.92
CA GLN A 188 -8.01 11.01 0.24
C GLN A 188 -9.48 10.87 0.60
N TYR A 189 -9.89 9.67 0.98
CA TYR A 189 -11.26 9.38 1.37
C TYR A 189 -11.28 8.56 2.66
N TYR A 190 -11.93 9.10 3.68
CA TYR A 190 -12.04 8.51 5.00
C TYR A 190 -13.47 8.06 5.26
N THR A 191 -13.60 6.92 5.93
CA THR A 191 -14.86 6.32 6.35
C THR A 191 -14.79 5.96 7.83
N GLY A 192 -15.93 5.65 8.43
CA GLY A 192 -16.05 5.30 9.85
C GLY A 192 -16.41 6.50 10.73
N ILE A 193 -16.75 6.18 11.97
CA ILE A 193 -17.31 7.15 12.94
C ILE A 193 -16.24 7.99 13.66
N THR A 194 -14.98 7.53 13.67
CA THR A 194 -13.83 8.22 14.27
C THR A 194 -12.56 7.86 13.51
N GLY A 195 -11.59 8.78 13.47
CA GLY A 195 -10.32 8.55 12.80
C GLY A 195 -9.40 9.76 12.88
N THR A 196 -8.21 9.62 12.28
CA THR A 196 -7.24 10.71 12.14
C THR A 196 -7.02 10.98 10.66
N ILE A 197 -6.88 12.27 10.31
CA ILE A 197 -6.68 12.73 8.93
C ILE A 197 -5.23 13.21 8.78
N PRO A 198 -4.28 12.33 8.43
CA PRO A 198 -2.92 12.73 8.11
C PRO A 198 -2.82 13.31 6.69
N SER A 199 -2.01 14.36 6.53
CA SER A 199 -1.55 14.78 5.21
C SER A 199 -0.69 13.70 4.56
N PHE A 200 -0.47 13.80 3.25
CA PHE A 200 0.56 12.96 2.62
C PHE A 200 1.94 13.19 3.26
N ASN A 201 2.73 12.12 3.39
CA ASN A 201 4.03 12.09 4.08
C ASN A 201 4.01 12.49 5.57
N TYR A 202 2.85 12.47 6.22
CA TYR A 202 2.76 12.74 7.65
C TYR A 202 3.61 11.76 8.47
N GLY A 203 4.28 12.26 9.51
CA GLY A 203 4.83 11.45 10.58
C GLY A 203 5.62 12.29 11.58
N THR A 204 6.03 11.66 12.68
CA THR A 204 6.52 12.36 13.89
C THR A 204 8.03 12.59 13.93
N ALA A 205 8.80 11.87 13.10
CA ALA A 205 10.23 12.09 12.97
C ALA A 205 10.52 13.42 12.25
N ALA A 206 11.55 14.16 12.67
CA ALA A 206 11.95 15.40 12.01
C ALA A 206 12.55 15.14 10.62
N ASN A 207 12.30 16.04 9.67
CA ASN A 207 13.10 16.10 8.44
C ASN A 207 14.39 16.87 8.76
N THR A 208 15.52 16.17 8.73
CA THR A 208 16.80 16.73 9.13
C THR A 208 17.49 17.54 8.03
N ALA A 209 16.94 17.54 6.81
CA ALA A 209 17.39 18.46 5.77
C ALA A 209 17.08 19.89 6.19
N LEU A 210 18.04 20.80 6.05
CA LEU A 210 17.81 22.22 6.32
C LEU A 210 17.00 22.84 5.19
N SER A 211 16.05 23.70 5.54
CA SER A 211 15.34 24.55 4.59
C SER A 211 16.26 25.64 4.03
N ALA A 212 15.81 26.37 3.01
CA ALA A 212 16.53 27.54 2.49
C ALA A 212 16.78 28.61 3.56
N SER A 213 16.00 28.62 4.64
CA SER A 213 16.18 29.53 5.78
C SER A 213 17.07 28.99 6.90
N LEU A 214 17.80 27.88 6.66
CA LEU A 214 18.71 27.24 7.61
C LEU A 214 18.06 26.73 8.90
N VAL A 215 16.75 26.41 8.84
CA VAL A 215 16.03 25.75 9.94
C VAL A 215 15.77 24.29 9.60
N THR A 216 15.56 23.45 10.61
CA THR A 216 15.16 22.06 10.43
C THR A 216 13.95 21.98 9.50
N GLY A 217 14.05 21.15 8.48
CA GLY A 217 13.08 21.03 7.41
C GLY A 217 11.75 20.45 7.86
N THR A 218 10.76 20.60 6.99
CA THR A 218 9.44 20.02 7.18
C THR A 218 9.29 18.69 6.45
N ARG A 219 8.40 17.83 6.95
CA ARG A 219 7.90 16.66 6.20
C ARG A 219 6.73 17.01 5.29
N GLN A 220 6.12 18.17 5.51
CA GLN A 220 5.06 18.66 4.66
C GLN A 220 5.59 18.87 3.24
N ILE A 221 4.92 18.25 2.28
CA ILE A 221 5.26 18.43 0.88
C ILE A 221 4.71 19.79 0.43
N VAL A 222 5.54 20.55 -0.28
CA VAL A 222 5.17 21.86 -0.81
C VAL A 222 4.14 21.73 -1.93
N ASN A 223 3.31 22.76 -2.11
CA ASN A 223 2.29 22.82 -3.18
C ASN A 223 1.26 21.68 -3.14
N LEU A 224 1.04 21.06 -1.97
CA LEU A 224 -0.07 20.15 -1.78
C LEU A 224 -1.40 20.92 -1.81
N ASN A 225 -2.12 20.78 -2.92
CA ASN A 225 -3.48 21.28 -3.09
C ASN A 225 -4.37 20.12 -3.55
N TYR A 226 -5.14 19.55 -2.64
CA TYR A 226 -5.99 18.39 -2.91
C TYR A 226 -7.18 18.33 -1.95
N GLY A 227 -8.27 17.68 -2.39
CA GLY A 227 -9.46 17.45 -1.58
C GLY A 227 -9.31 16.24 -0.66
N ILE A 228 -9.72 16.39 0.59
CA ILE A 228 -9.92 15.29 1.53
C ILE A 228 -11.42 15.16 1.76
N CYS A 229 -11.95 13.96 1.57
CA CYS A 229 -13.36 13.68 1.75
C CYS A 229 -13.57 12.69 2.89
N ILE A 230 -14.67 12.89 3.60
CA ILE A 230 -15.07 12.08 4.73
C ILE A 230 -16.52 11.69 4.50
N ARG A 231 -16.81 10.40 4.55
CA ARG A 231 -18.17 9.90 4.41
C ARG A 231 -18.99 10.23 5.65
N MET A 232 -20.21 10.70 5.44
CA MET A 232 -21.21 10.79 6.51
C MET A 232 -21.76 9.39 6.80
N GLU A 233 -21.51 8.86 8.00
CA GLU A 233 -22.02 7.55 8.41
C GLU A 233 -23.50 7.60 8.84
N ALA A 234 -24.22 6.50 8.65
CA ALA A 234 -25.63 6.39 9.01
C ALA A 234 -25.84 6.69 10.52
N GLY A 235 -26.82 7.55 10.83
CA GLY A 235 -27.09 8.00 12.20
C GLY A 235 -26.26 9.19 12.67
N TYR A 236 -25.38 9.75 11.83
CA TYR A 236 -24.57 10.93 12.14
C TYR A 236 -24.91 12.10 11.19
N CYS A 237 -24.97 13.32 11.73
CA CYS A 237 -25.36 14.52 10.98
C CYS A 237 -24.28 15.60 10.88
N ALA A 238 -23.14 15.43 11.56
CA ALA A 238 -22.02 16.38 11.49
C ALA A 238 -20.67 15.68 11.69
N ILE A 239 -19.61 16.33 11.22
CA ILE A 239 -18.22 15.95 11.47
C ILE A 239 -17.64 16.93 12.47
N GLN A 240 -17.03 16.42 13.54
CA GLN A 240 -16.32 17.23 14.52
C GLN A 240 -14.81 17.04 14.34
N TYR A 241 -14.08 18.15 14.28
CA TYR A 241 -12.63 18.16 14.24
C TYR A 241 -12.05 18.51 15.61
N ALA A 242 -10.97 17.84 15.97
CA ALA A 242 -10.13 18.17 17.11
C ALA A 242 -8.67 18.05 16.69
N GLN A 243 -7.81 18.90 17.27
CA GLN A 243 -6.37 18.73 17.14
C GLN A 243 -5.93 17.52 17.98
N ALA A 244 -5.08 16.68 17.41
CA ALA A 244 -4.43 15.58 18.11
C ALA A 244 -3.25 16.06 18.96
#